data_AF-A0AA96JAE5-F1
#
_entry.id   AF-A0AA96JAE5-F1
#
_cell.length_a   1.000
_cell.length_b   1.000
_cell.length_c   1.000
_cell.angle_alpha   90.00
_cell.angle_beta   90.00
_cell.angle_gamma   90.00
#
_symmetry.space_group_name_H-M   'P 1'
#
loop_
_entity.id
_entity.type
_entity.pdbx_description
1 polymer ?
#
loop_
_entity_poly.entity_id
_entity_poly.type
_entity_poly.pdbx_seq_one_letter_code
_entity_poly.pdbx_strand_id
1 'polypeptide(L)'
;MVEPLTSATTHMRRENDMVRWVKKNPTVAAAWFSGVLWQIMATLPEDDPWRRISVRARGDHGEVIERLDPPDSMMGAWLDGVAFGIAADGMDVVPRTVSDDTLDVGLVALAENLPRLAAQALGLAPDDFRDVMAVFMASRSFLAPELYGRELFDMGAAALRWAIWRRRIYVGRADRLPLIVAVAWLRRAELVATGQAMSVEECRFEIHMDRAVTGSWGELRALVSDPPLFVPGSA
;
A
#
# COMPACT_ATOMS: atom_id res chain seq x y z
N MET A 1 7.79 3.79 -23.83
CA MET A 1 9.03 3.08 -23.48
C MET A 1 8.61 1.83 -22.72
N VAL A 2 8.65 0.67 -23.37
CA VAL A 2 8.26 -0.59 -22.74
C VAL A 2 9.40 -0.99 -21.82
N GLU A 3 9.13 -1.11 -20.52
CA GLU A 3 10.12 -1.61 -19.57
C GLU A 3 10.58 -3.00 -20.05
N PRO A 4 11.88 -3.22 -20.29
CA PRO A 4 12.34 -4.52 -20.75
C PRO A 4 11.99 -5.56 -19.69
N LEU A 5 11.26 -6.60 -20.10
CA LEU A 5 10.92 -7.73 -19.25
C LEU A 5 12.21 -8.32 -18.68
N THR A 6 12.51 -8.03 -17.43
CA THR A 6 13.66 -8.61 -16.73
C THR A 6 13.48 -10.12 -16.66
N SER A 7 14.52 -10.89 -16.91
CA SER A 7 14.44 -12.35 -16.83
C SER A 7 14.02 -12.80 -15.42
N ALA A 8 13.31 -13.93 -15.31
CA ALA A 8 12.89 -14.50 -14.03
C ALA A 8 14.08 -14.70 -13.07
N THR A 9 15.23 -15.12 -13.59
CA THR A 9 16.48 -15.24 -12.81
C THR A 9 16.96 -13.89 -12.26
N THR A 10 16.84 -12.81 -13.05
CA THR A 10 17.22 -11.46 -12.59
C THR A 10 16.27 -10.96 -11.52
N HIS A 11 14.97 -11.21 -11.67
CA HIS A 11 13.96 -10.88 -10.66
C HIS A 11 14.25 -11.60 -9.34
N MET A 12 14.38 -12.93 -9.39
CA MET A 12 14.65 -13.75 -8.21
C MET A 12 15.97 -13.38 -7.52
N ARG A 13 17.00 -13.00 -8.28
CA ARG A 13 18.25 -12.50 -7.70
C ARG A 13 18.04 -11.19 -6.95
N ARG A 14 17.36 -10.21 -7.55
CA ARG A 14 17.08 -8.90 -6.91
C ARG A 14 16.24 -9.05 -5.65
N GLU A 15 15.25 -9.92 -5.68
CA GLU A 15 14.43 -10.24 -4.51
C GLU A 15 15.28 -10.85 -3.38
N ASN A 16 16.11 -11.84 -3.70
CA ASN A 16 17.04 -12.44 -2.73
C ASN A 16 18.05 -11.43 -2.17
N ASP A 17 18.53 -10.48 -3.00
CA ASP A 17 19.40 -9.39 -2.54
C ASP A 17 18.67 -8.49 -1.54
N MET A 18 17.42 -8.15 -1.82
CA MET A 18 16.58 -7.34 -0.94
C MET A 18 16.29 -8.08 0.37
N VAL A 19 15.88 -9.35 0.33
CA VAL A 19 15.67 -10.17 1.53
C VAL A 19 16.94 -10.24 2.38
N ARG A 20 18.11 -10.41 1.77
CA ARG A 20 19.40 -10.39 2.48
C ARG A 20 19.68 -9.04 3.13
N TRP A 21 19.33 -7.95 2.47
CA TRP A 21 19.46 -6.60 3.03
C TRP A 21 18.49 -6.36 4.18
N VAL A 22 17.22 -6.75 4.05
CA VAL A 22 16.19 -6.65 5.11
C VAL A 22 16.61 -7.44 6.35
N LYS A 23 17.13 -8.65 6.18
CA LYS A 23 17.67 -9.46 7.29
C LYS A 23 18.78 -8.75 8.07
N LYS A 24 19.62 -7.96 7.38
CA LYS A 24 20.72 -7.21 8.01
C LYS A 24 20.27 -5.88 8.61
N ASN A 25 19.22 -5.27 8.06
CA ASN A 25 18.77 -3.92 8.41
C ASN A 25 17.27 -3.87 8.71
N PRO A 26 16.72 -4.72 9.58
CA PRO A 26 15.28 -4.90 9.65
C PRO A 26 14.53 -3.66 10.18
N THR A 27 15.13 -2.86 11.06
CA THR A 27 14.49 -1.63 11.54
C THR A 27 14.42 -0.57 10.44
N VAL A 28 15.48 -0.45 9.63
CA VAL A 28 15.50 0.45 8.45
C VAL A 28 14.49 -0.05 7.42
N ALA A 29 14.43 -1.35 7.17
CA ALA A 29 13.47 -1.95 6.25
C ALA A 29 12.02 -1.71 6.70
N ALA A 30 11.70 -1.92 7.98
CA ALA A 30 10.38 -1.63 8.53
C ALA A 30 10.03 -0.14 8.33
N ALA A 31 10.91 0.78 8.71
CA ALA A 31 10.71 2.21 8.50
C ALA A 31 10.49 2.56 7.02
N TRP A 32 11.25 1.95 6.11
CA TRP A 32 11.12 2.16 4.68
C TRP A 32 9.76 1.67 4.15
N PHE A 33 9.38 0.41 4.42
CA PHE A 33 8.10 -0.13 3.97
C PHE A 33 6.93 0.67 4.53
N SER A 34 6.96 1.00 5.82
CA SER A 34 5.92 1.76 6.49
C SER A 34 5.77 3.17 5.92
N GLY A 35 6.87 3.87 5.69
CA GLY A 35 6.86 5.22 5.15
C GLY A 35 6.38 5.30 3.72
N VAL A 36 6.85 4.38 2.86
CA VAL A 36 6.40 4.28 1.47
C VAL A 36 4.90 3.93 1.42
N LEU A 37 4.47 2.94 2.23
CA LEU A 37 3.07 2.53 2.29
C LEU A 37 2.18 3.68 2.75
N TRP A 38 2.58 4.40 3.80
CA TRP A 38 1.85 5.57 4.31
C TRP A 38 1.69 6.65 3.25
N GLN A 39 2.77 7.07 2.58
CA GLN A 39 2.68 8.12 1.56
C GLN A 39 1.82 7.69 0.37
N ILE A 40 1.90 6.42 -0.07
CA ILE A 40 1.03 5.94 -1.16
C ILE A 40 -0.44 5.94 -0.72
N MET A 41 -0.76 5.37 0.44
CA MET A 41 -2.15 5.29 0.93
C MET A 41 -2.74 6.67 1.24
N ALA A 42 -1.94 7.60 1.76
CA ALA A 42 -2.37 8.96 2.04
C ALA A 42 -2.68 9.78 0.78
N THR A 43 -2.23 9.34 -0.39
CA THR A 43 -2.51 10.00 -1.69
C THR A 43 -3.72 9.45 -2.42
N LEU A 44 -4.40 8.43 -1.88
CA LEU A 44 -5.68 7.98 -2.43
C LEU A 44 -6.76 9.09 -2.33
N PRO A 45 -7.81 9.03 -3.17
CA PRO A 45 -8.97 9.91 -3.04
C PRO A 45 -9.55 9.91 -1.62
N GLU A 46 -10.15 11.03 -1.21
CA GLU A 46 -10.53 11.22 0.19
C GLU A 46 -11.63 10.25 0.63
N ASP A 47 -12.49 9.90 -0.31
CA ASP A 47 -13.62 9.00 -0.26
C ASP A 47 -13.28 7.55 -0.59
N ASP A 48 -12.02 7.24 -0.93
CA ASP A 48 -11.60 5.88 -1.25
C ASP A 48 -11.86 4.94 -0.04
N PRO A 49 -12.53 3.79 -0.25
CA PRO A 49 -12.92 2.88 0.82
C PRO A 49 -11.71 2.25 1.52
N TRP A 50 -10.56 2.07 0.86
CA TRP A 50 -9.37 1.52 1.49
C TRP A 50 -8.74 2.50 2.50
N ARG A 51 -9.10 3.79 2.45
CA ARG A 51 -8.79 4.74 3.54
C ARG A 51 -9.65 4.52 4.78
N ARG A 52 -10.70 3.71 4.71
CA ARG A 52 -11.65 3.43 5.80
C ARG A 52 -11.56 2.01 6.36
N ILE A 53 -10.49 1.29 6.05
CA ILE A 53 -10.22 -0.03 6.63
C ILE A 53 -10.08 0.12 8.15
N SER A 54 -10.93 -0.56 8.91
CA SER A 54 -10.78 -0.66 10.36
C SER A 54 -9.72 -1.71 10.69
N VAL A 55 -8.93 -1.45 11.72
CA VAL A 55 -7.79 -2.30 12.08
C VAL A 55 -7.72 -2.49 13.58
N ARG A 56 -7.45 -3.71 14.00
CA ARG A 56 -6.97 -4.05 15.34
C ARG A 56 -5.69 -4.85 15.19
N ALA A 57 -4.59 -4.31 15.66
CA ALA A 57 -3.27 -4.91 15.53
C ALA A 57 -2.48 -4.88 16.84
N ARG A 58 -1.40 -5.66 16.89
CA ARG A 58 -0.43 -5.63 17.99
C ARG A 58 0.78 -4.83 17.54
N GLY A 59 1.18 -3.84 18.35
CA GLY A 59 2.39 -3.06 18.15
C GLY A 59 3.64 -3.71 18.74
N ASP A 60 4.79 -3.07 18.56
CA ASP A 60 6.12 -3.64 18.86
C ASP A 60 6.31 -3.92 20.36
N HIS A 61 5.67 -3.14 21.23
CA HIS A 61 5.73 -3.29 22.68
C HIS A 61 4.54 -4.07 23.26
N GLY A 62 3.75 -4.74 22.40
CA GLY A 62 2.61 -5.56 22.79
C GLY A 62 1.31 -4.79 23.01
N GLU A 63 1.34 -3.46 22.85
CA GLU A 63 0.17 -2.61 22.84
C GLU A 63 -0.81 -2.99 21.71
N VAL A 64 -2.09 -2.71 21.93
CA VAL A 64 -3.11 -2.87 20.90
C VAL A 64 -3.28 -1.53 20.19
N ILE A 65 -3.14 -1.55 18.86
CA ILE A 65 -3.36 -0.41 17.98
C ILE A 65 -4.71 -0.61 17.30
N GLU A 66 -5.59 0.38 17.42
CA GLU A 66 -6.95 0.34 16.88
C GLU A 66 -7.22 1.53 15.97
N ARG A 67 -8.00 1.27 14.92
CA ARG A 67 -8.41 2.26 13.93
C ARG A 67 -9.84 2.00 13.47
N LEU A 68 -10.66 3.05 13.44
CA LEU A 68 -12.03 3.08 12.88
C LEU A 68 -12.96 1.97 13.41
N ASP A 69 -12.97 1.77 14.74
CA ASP A 69 -13.91 0.88 15.43
C ASP A 69 -13.89 -0.59 14.91
N PRO A 70 -12.76 -1.30 15.06
CA PRO A 70 -12.64 -2.69 14.62
C PRO A 70 -13.42 -3.64 15.54
N PRO A 71 -13.80 -4.84 15.07
CA PRO A 71 -14.49 -5.84 15.90
C PRO A 71 -13.77 -6.16 17.23
N ASP A 72 -14.55 -6.14 18.32
CA ASP A 72 -14.07 -6.39 19.68
C ASP A 72 -13.77 -7.87 19.92
N SER A 73 -12.52 -8.29 19.65
CA SER A 73 -11.84 -9.54 20.08
C SER A 73 -10.88 -10.11 19.04
N MET A 74 -10.94 -9.63 17.80
CA MET A 74 -10.16 -10.20 16.70
C MET A 74 -9.04 -9.27 16.28
N MET A 75 -7.87 -9.84 15.96
CA MET A 75 -6.78 -9.11 15.32
C MET A 75 -6.93 -9.25 13.80
N GLY A 76 -6.87 -8.15 13.08
CA GLY A 76 -7.07 -8.15 11.63
C GLY A 76 -7.34 -6.77 11.06
N ALA A 77 -7.79 -6.77 9.82
CA ALA A 77 -8.25 -5.60 9.09
C ALA A 77 -9.63 -5.91 8.48
N TRP A 78 -10.51 -4.92 8.47
CA TRP A 78 -11.88 -5.06 7.95
C TRP A 78 -12.25 -3.87 7.09
N LEU A 79 -13.03 -4.14 6.04
CA LEU A 79 -13.67 -3.13 5.22
C LEU A 79 -15.18 -3.34 5.33
N ASP A 80 -15.90 -2.34 5.80
CA ASP A 80 -17.36 -2.39 6.04
C ASP A 80 -17.80 -3.62 6.86
N GLY A 81 -17.00 -3.98 7.87
CA GLY A 81 -17.25 -5.11 8.77
C GLY A 81 -16.86 -6.50 8.21
N VAL A 82 -16.41 -6.57 6.97
CA VAL A 82 -15.94 -7.81 6.33
C VAL A 82 -14.41 -7.89 6.40
N ALA A 83 -13.85 -9.08 6.61
CA ALA A 83 -12.40 -9.27 6.66
C ALA A 83 -11.73 -8.83 5.34
N PHE A 84 -10.72 -7.98 5.45
CA PHE A 84 -9.98 -7.42 4.33
C PHE A 84 -8.67 -8.19 4.07
N GLY A 85 -8.25 -8.27 2.81
CA GLY A 85 -7.02 -8.90 2.36
C GLY A 85 -7.19 -9.99 1.31
N ILE A 86 -8.32 -10.02 0.58
CA ILE A 86 -8.57 -10.94 -0.54
C ILE A 86 -8.75 -10.20 -1.88
N ALA A 87 -8.50 -10.86 -3.01
CA ALA A 87 -8.61 -10.23 -4.33
C ALA A 87 -9.97 -9.55 -4.60
N ALA A 88 -11.05 -10.04 -3.97
CA ALA A 88 -12.38 -9.45 -4.03
C ALA A 88 -12.44 -8.00 -3.53
N ASP A 89 -11.54 -7.58 -2.63
CA ASP A 89 -11.48 -6.22 -2.10
C ASP A 89 -11.07 -5.17 -3.14
N GLY A 90 -10.54 -5.59 -4.30
CA GLY A 90 -10.27 -4.72 -5.44
C GLY A 90 -11.41 -4.62 -6.45
N MET A 91 -12.47 -5.42 -6.29
CA MET A 91 -13.57 -5.48 -7.28
C MET A 91 -14.55 -4.31 -7.18
N ASP A 92 -14.44 -3.49 -6.15
CA ASP A 92 -15.20 -2.25 -5.99
C ASP A 92 -14.85 -1.21 -7.08
N VAL A 93 -13.65 -1.32 -7.68
CA VAL A 93 -13.18 -0.39 -8.73
C VAL A 93 -12.82 -1.07 -10.06
N VAL A 94 -12.50 -2.37 -10.05
CA VAL A 94 -12.19 -3.13 -11.27
C VAL A 94 -13.08 -4.36 -11.33
N PRO A 95 -14.05 -4.44 -12.26
CA PRO A 95 -14.86 -5.64 -12.39
C PRO A 95 -13.99 -6.80 -12.84
N ARG A 96 -14.24 -7.98 -12.27
CA ARG A 96 -13.58 -9.23 -12.67
C ARG A 96 -13.98 -9.57 -14.11
N THR A 97 -12.99 -9.80 -14.96
CA THR A 97 -13.16 -10.18 -16.37
C THR A 97 -12.93 -11.66 -16.62
N VAL A 98 -12.07 -12.30 -15.80
CA VAL A 98 -11.76 -13.73 -15.86
C VAL A 98 -11.93 -14.33 -14.46
N SER A 99 -12.43 -15.57 -14.37
CA SER A 99 -12.68 -16.23 -13.07
C SER A 99 -11.41 -16.49 -12.25
N ASP A 100 -10.26 -16.63 -12.93
CA ASP A 100 -8.96 -16.85 -12.34
C ASP A 100 -8.22 -15.50 -12.20
N ASP A 101 -8.05 -15.05 -10.97
CA ASP A 101 -7.41 -13.75 -10.66
C ASP A 101 -5.94 -13.71 -11.10
N THR A 102 -5.27 -14.86 -11.27
CA THR A 102 -3.88 -14.90 -11.77
C THR A 102 -3.79 -14.59 -13.27
N LEU A 103 -4.89 -14.76 -14.00
CA LEU A 103 -5.00 -14.49 -15.44
C LEU A 103 -5.71 -13.17 -15.72
N ASP A 104 -6.43 -12.62 -14.73
CA ASP A 104 -7.07 -11.32 -14.86
C ASP A 104 -6.03 -10.20 -14.73
N VAL A 105 -5.71 -9.55 -15.86
CA VAL A 105 -4.71 -8.46 -15.91
C VAL A 105 -5.08 -7.29 -14.97
N GLY A 106 -6.37 -7.10 -14.69
CA GLY A 106 -6.87 -6.10 -13.76
C GLY A 106 -6.64 -6.46 -12.29
N LEU A 107 -6.63 -7.74 -11.95
CA LEU A 107 -6.58 -8.24 -10.55
C LEU A 107 -5.33 -9.07 -10.22
N VAL A 108 -4.45 -9.36 -11.17
CA VAL A 108 -3.25 -10.19 -10.95
C VAL A 108 -2.35 -9.67 -9.83
N ALA A 109 -2.31 -8.34 -9.65
CA ALA A 109 -1.57 -7.73 -8.55
C ALA A 109 -2.20 -7.96 -7.17
N LEU A 110 -3.38 -8.56 -7.09
CA LEU A 110 -4.09 -8.96 -5.87
C LEU A 110 -4.34 -10.47 -5.78
N ALA A 111 -3.91 -11.25 -6.78
CA ALA A 111 -4.19 -12.69 -6.87
C ALA A 111 -3.69 -13.47 -5.63
N GLU A 112 -2.55 -13.05 -5.08
CA GLU A 112 -2.12 -13.48 -3.75
C GLU A 112 -2.78 -12.61 -2.66
N ASN A 113 -3.55 -13.26 -1.79
CA ASN A 113 -4.15 -12.66 -0.60
C ASN A 113 -3.09 -12.03 0.31
N LEU A 114 -3.45 -10.95 1.00
CA LEU A 114 -2.57 -10.33 1.98
C LEU A 114 -2.41 -11.23 3.21
N PRO A 115 -1.18 -11.44 3.68
CA PRO A 115 -0.96 -11.89 5.05
C PRO A 115 -1.65 -10.93 6.03
N ARG A 116 -2.20 -11.45 7.14
CA ARG A 116 -2.96 -10.66 8.12
C ARG A 116 -2.22 -9.38 8.56
N LEU A 117 -0.92 -9.47 8.83
CA LEU A 117 -0.09 -8.33 9.26
C LEU A 117 0.09 -7.29 8.13
N ALA A 118 0.16 -7.73 6.88
CA ALA A 118 0.20 -6.84 5.72
C ALA A 118 -1.14 -6.12 5.51
N ALA A 119 -2.26 -6.81 5.74
CA ALA A 119 -3.59 -6.20 5.72
C ALA A 119 -3.77 -5.16 6.85
N GLN A 120 -3.34 -5.49 8.06
CA GLN A 120 -3.30 -4.55 9.20
C GLN A 120 -2.43 -3.32 8.89
N ALA A 121 -1.22 -3.54 8.38
CA ALA A 121 -0.30 -2.48 7.96
C ALA A 121 -0.93 -1.58 6.89
N LEU A 122 -1.58 -2.15 5.87
CA LEU A 122 -2.26 -1.38 4.82
C LEU A 122 -3.40 -0.53 5.40
N GLY A 123 -4.19 -1.06 6.32
CA GLY A 123 -5.31 -0.34 6.92
C GLY A 123 -4.89 0.78 7.87
N LEU A 124 -3.73 0.68 8.53
CA LEU A 124 -3.16 1.74 9.39
C LEU A 124 -2.45 2.84 8.59
N ALA A 125 -1.96 2.50 7.41
CA ALA A 125 -1.14 3.37 6.57
C ALA A 125 -1.77 4.72 6.16
N PRO A 126 -3.09 4.95 6.11
CA PRO A 126 -3.60 6.29 5.79
C PRO A 126 -3.27 7.37 6.83
N ASP A 127 -3.03 7.00 8.10
CA ASP A 127 -2.99 7.95 9.21
C ASP A 127 -1.55 8.33 9.63
N ASP A 128 -0.74 7.32 9.96
CA ASP A 128 0.67 7.48 10.36
C ASP A 128 1.51 6.23 9.99
N PHE A 129 2.72 6.46 9.50
CA PHE A 129 3.68 5.39 9.21
C PHE A 129 4.19 4.70 10.49
N ARG A 130 4.14 5.37 11.64
CA ARG A 130 4.66 4.82 12.91
C ARG A 130 3.88 3.60 13.37
N ASP A 131 2.55 3.63 13.25
CA ASP A 131 1.69 2.50 13.62
C ASP A 131 1.94 1.30 12.68
N VAL A 132 2.14 1.58 11.38
CA VAL A 132 2.53 0.56 10.41
C VAL A 132 3.88 -0.06 10.78
N MET A 133 4.85 0.77 11.17
CA MET A 133 6.18 0.31 11.59
C MET A 133 6.09 -0.53 12.86
N ALA A 134 5.28 -0.11 13.84
CA ALA A 134 5.04 -0.86 15.06
C ALA A 134 4.48 -2.26 14.77
N VAL A 135 3.52 -2.40 13.85
CA VAL A 135 2.97 -3.70 13.45
C VAL A 135 4.02 -4.58 12.77
N PHE A 136 4.84 -4.03 11.86
CA PHE A 136 5.91 -4.80 11.23
C PHE A 136 6.99 -5.24 12.23
N MET A 137 7.32 -4.39 13.20
CA MET A 137 8.30 -4.68 14.24
C MET A 137 7.78 -5.71 15.25
N ALA A 138 6.48 -5.67 15.59
CA ALA A 138 5.83 -6.63 16.48
C ALA A 138 6.01 -8.09 16.04
N SER A 139 6.18 -8.33 14.74
CA SER A 139 6.43 -9.66 14.21
C SER A 139 7.74 -10.31 14.65
N ARG A 140 8.69 -9.52 15.15
CA ARG A 140 9.90 -10.04 15.82
C ARG A 140 9.58 -10.90 17.04
N SER A 141 8.51 -10.57 17.76
CA SER A 141 8.18 -11.18 19.05
C SER A 141 7.57 -12.57 18.92
N PHE A 142 7.15 -12.98 17.72
CA PHE A 142 6.51 -14.29 17.48
C PHE A 142 7.10 -15.08 16.31
N LEU A 143 8.14 -14.55 15.65
CA LEU A 143 8.88 -15.24 14.59
C LEU A 143 10.26 -15.66 15.07
N ALA A 144 10.76 -16.78 14.54
CA ALA A 144 12.14 -17.16 14.74
C ALA A 144 13.08 -16.10 14.12
N PRO A 145 14.19 -15.72 14.78
CA PRO A 145 15.07 -14.63 14.31
C PRO A 145 15.54 -14.76 12.86
N GLU A 146 15.78 -15.99 12.39
CA GLU A 146 16.23 -16.32 11.04
C GLU A 146 15.16 -16.15 9.96
N LEU A 147 13.88 -16.21 10.35
CA LEU A 147 12.72 -16.06 9.47
C LEU A 147 12.25 -14.61 9.38
N TYR A 148 12.40 -13.86 10.46
CA TYR A 148 11.84 -12.51 10.59
C TYR A 148 12.13 -11.59 9.39
N GLY A 149 13.38 -11.52 8.92
CA GLY A 149 13.71 -10.63 7.80
C GLY A 149 13.09 -11.05 6.46
N ARG A 150 12.76 -12.34 6.26
CA ARG A 150 12.03 -12.80 5.08
C ARG A 150 10.55 -12.42 5.19
N GLU A 151 9.95 -12.72 6.34
CA GLU A 151 8.55 -12.37 6.62
C GLU A 151 8.31 -10.86 6.54
N LEU A 152 9.22 -10.04 7.07
CA LEU A 152 9.14 -8.58 6.96
C LEU A 152 9.14 -8.12 5.49
N PHE A 153 10.00 -8.72 4.67
CA PHE A 153 10.03 -8.42 3.24
C PHE A 153 8.72 -8.84 2.56
N ASP A 154 8.24 -10.07 2.81
CA ASP A 154 7.03 -10.59 2.17
C ASP A 154 5.79 -9.77 2.56
N MET A 155 5.64 -9.40 3.84
CA MET A 155 4.57 -8.53 4.32
C MET A 155 4.63 -7.14 3.70
N GLY A 156 5.81 -6.50 3.72
CA GLY A 156 5.99 -5.17 3.19
C GLY A 156 5.79 -5.10 1.68
N ALA A 157 6.33 -6.07 0.94
CA ALA A 157 6.17 -6.17 -0.50
C ALA A 157 4.71 -6.44 -0.90
N ALA A 158 4.01 -7.31 -0.17
CA ALA A 158 2.61 -7.59 -0.42
C ALA A 158 1.72 -6.36 -0.20
N ALA A 159 1.90 -5.64 0.92
CA ALA A 159 1.17 -4.41 1.20
C ALA A 159 1.44 -3.31 0.16
N LEU A 160 2.70 -3.10 -0.22
CA LEU A 160 3.07 -2.12 -1.25
C LEU A 160 2.48 -2.48 -2.62
N ARG A 161 2.53 -3.76 -3.01
CA ARG A 161 1.91 -4.23 -4.28
C ARG A 161 0.43 -3.85 -4.34
N TRP A 162 -0.30 -4.08 -3.26
CA TRP A 162 -1.72 -3.73 -3.14
C TRP A 162 -1.95 -2.22 -3.19
N ALA A 163 -1.21 -1.45 -2.40
CA ALA A 163 -1.33 0.02 -2.38
C ALA A 163 -1.02 0.66 -3.75
N ILE A 164 0.04 0.19 -4.42
CA ILE A 164 0.45 0.65 -5.75
C ILE A 164 -0.61 0.29 -6.79
N TRP A 165 -1.14 -0.94 -6.73
CA TRP A 165 -2.23 -1.35 -7.60
C TRP A 165 -3.44 -0.43 -7.44
N ARG A 166 -3.87 -0.18 -6.19
CA ARG A 166 -5.03 0.66 -5.89
C ARG A 166 -4.86 2.07 -6.43
N ARG A 167 -3.72 2.69 -6.15
CA ARG A 167 -3.41 4.04 -6.64
C ARG A 167 -3.42 4.14 -8.16
N ARG A 168 -2.89 3.13 -8.86
CA ARG A 168 -2.83 3.10 -10.32
C ARG A 168 -4.21 3.06 -10.99
N ILE A 169 -5.27 2.66 -10.28
CA ILE A 169 -6.65 2.77 -10.79
C ILE A 169 -7.03 4.24 -11.02
N TYR A 170 -6.60 5.12 -10.11
CA TYR A 170 -6.88 6.55 -10.18
C TYR A 170 -5.94 7.31 -11.11
N VAL A 171 -4.63 7.05 -11.02
CA VAL A 171 -3.59 7.83 -11.71
C VAL A 171 -3.24 7.25 -13.09
N GLY A 172 -3.46 5.95 -13.29
CA GLY A 172 -3.12 5.23 -14.50
C GLY A 172 -1.70 4.62 -14.49
N ARG A 173 -1.37 3.93 -15.59
CA ARG A 173 -0.14 3.11 -15.71
C ARG A 173 1.16 3.90 -15.64
N ALA A 174 1.12 5.20 -15.91
CA ALA A 174 2.29 6.07 -15.90
C ALA A 174 2.59 6.67 -14.52
N ASP A 175 1.91 6.22 -13.46
CA ASP A 175 2.13 6.70 -12.09
C ASP A 175 3.58 6.48 -11.63
N ARG A 176 4.29 7.59 -11.44
CA ARG A 176 5.69 7.61 -10.99
C ARG A 176 5.82 7.79 -9.47
N LEU A 177 4.73 8.14 -8.78
CA LEU A 177 4.80 8.46 -7.35
C LEU A 177 5.40 7.30 -6.54
N PRO A 178 5.03 6.02 -6.72
CA PRO A 178 5.61 4.93 -5.94
C PRO A 178 7.14 4.87 -6.00
N LEU A 179 7.72 5.15 -7.17
CA LEU A 179 9.18 5.18 -7.34
C LEU A 179 9.82 6.39 -6.67
N ILE A 180 9.21 7.58 -6.82
CA ILE A 180 9.70 8.82 -6.20
C ILE A 180 9.70 8.68 -4.68
N VAL A 181 8.58 8.21 -4.12
CA VAL A 181 8.40 7.96 -2.69
C VAL A 181 9.38 6.90 -2.20
N ALA A 182 9.51 5.76 -2.90
CA ALA A 182 10.48 4.71 -2.57
C ALA A 182 11.92 5.23 -2.44
N VAL A 183 12.35 6.08 -3.39
CA VAL A 183 13.69 6.69 -3.37
C VAL A 183 13.83 7.71 -2.25
N ALA A 184 12.84 8.58 -2.05
CA ALA A 184 12.86 9.58 -0.99
C ALA A 184 12.95 8.92 0.40
N TRP A 185 12.29 7.77 0.57
CA TRP A 185 12.32 7.02 1.82
C TRP A 185 13.61 6.28 2.13
N LEU A 186 14.55 6.13 1.18
CA LEU A 186 15.83 5.50 1.46
C LEU A 186 16.59 6.21 2.59
N ARG A 187 16.69 7.54 2.51
CA ARG A 187 17.35 8.35 3.55
C ARG A 187 16.46 8.53 4.79
N ARG A 188 15.16 8.75 4.60
CA ARG A 188 14.20 8.94 5.70
C ARG A 188 14.13 7.74 6.63
N ALA A 189 14.17 6.53 6.07
CA ALA A 189 14.16 5.30 6.83
C ALA A 189 15.39 5.16 7.75
N GLU A 190 16.57 5.61 7.31
CA GLU A 190 17.77 5.62 8.15
C GLU A 190 17.63 6.62 9.31
N LEU A 191 17.09 7.82 9.05
CA LEU A 191 16.82 8.80 10.10
C LEU A 191 15.84 8.23 11.14
N VAL A 192 14.72 7.68 10.69
CA VAL A 192 13.71 7.06 11.55
C VAL A 192 14.32 5.91 12.37
N ALA A 193 15.07 5.01 11.72
CA ALA A 193 15.66 3.85 12.38
C ALA A 193 16.74 4.21 13.42
N THR A 194 17.39 5.36 13.27
CA THR A 194 18.38 5.88 14.22
C THR A 194 17.78 6.84 15.25
N GLY A 195 16.45 7.02 15.26
CA GLY A 195 15.74 7.92 16.16
C GLY A 195 15.97 9.40 15.87
N GLN A 196 16.51 9.73 14.71
CA GLN A 196 16.70 11.11 14.27
C GLN A 196 15.39 11.72 13.78
N ALA A 197 15.22 13.02 14.01
CA ALA A 197 14.04 13.74 13.57
C ALA A 197 13.97 13.79 12.04
N MET A 198 12.77 13.55 11.52
CA MET A 198 12.39 13.74 10.13
C MET A 198 11.21 14.69 10.08
N SER A 199 11.17 15.60 9.10
CA SER A 199 10.02 16.48 8.90
C SER A 199 8.83 15.69 8.34
N VAL A 200 7.86 15.37 9.21
CA VAL A 200 6.58 14.80 8.78
C VAL A 200 5.76 15.81 7.98
N GLU A 201 5.94 17.10 8.26
CA GLU A 201 5.27 18.19 7.54
C GLU A 201 5.69 18.25 6.07
N GLU A 202 6.98 18.08 5.76
CA GLU A 202 7.47 17.97 4.38
C GLU A 202 6.79 16.82 3.65
N CYS A 203 6.71 15.64 4.28
CA CYS A 203 6.02 14.48 3.71
C CYS A 203 4.51 14.74 3.50
N ARG A 204 3.84 15.44 4.42
CA ARG A 204 2.43 15.82 4.28
C ARG A 204 2.22 16.87 3.19
N PHE A 205 3.16 17.79 3.03
CA PHE A 205 3.15 18.76 1.93
C PHE A 205 3.32 18.06 0.57
N GLU A 206 4.23 17.10 0.45
CA GLU A 206 4.37 16.25 -0.75
C GLU A 206 3.06 15.53 -1.09
N ILE A 207 2.41 14.92 -0.10
CA ILE A 207 1.10 14.26 -0.26
C ILE A 207 0.04 15.27 -0.73
N HIS A 208 -0.03 16.45 -0.11
CA HIS A 208 -1.01 17.48 -0.46
C HIS A 208 -0.82 17.97 -1.90
N MET A 209 0.43 18.22 -2.31
CA MET A 209 0.76 18.62 -3.67
C MET A 209 0.36 17.56 -4.70
N ASP A 210 0.62 16.28 -4.42
CA ASP A 210 0.19 15.19 -5.30
C ASP A 210 -1.34 15.09 -5.42
N ARG A 211 -2.06 15.24 -4.30
CA ARG A 211 -3.54 15.23 -4.30
C ARG A 211 -4.12 16.42 -5.06
N ALA A 212 -3.52 17.60 -4.98
CA ALA A 212 -3.95 18.76 -5.76
C ALA A 212 -3.80 18.51 -7.28
N VAL A 213 -2.68 17.90 -7.70
CA VAL A 213 -2.46 17.55 -9.10
C VAL A 213 -3.42 16.44 -9.55
N THR A 214 -3.53 15.34 -8.79
CA THR A 214 -4.36 14.18 -9.15
C THR A 214 -5.87 14.44 -9.05
N GLY A 215 -6.31 15.27 -8.10
CA GLY A 215 -7.72 15.69 -7.96
C GLY A 215 -8.22 16.46 -9.18
N SER A 216 -7.38 17.32 -9.77
CA SER A 216 -7.71 18.03 -11.01
C SER A 216 -7.93 17.08 -12.20
N TRP A 217 -7.25 15.91 -12.20
CA TRP A 217 -7.47 14.87 -13.22
C TRP A 217 -8.78 14.11 -13.02
N GLY A 218 -9.25 13.93 -11.77
CA GLY A 218 -10.54 13.32 -11.47
C GLY A 218 -11.71 14.14 -12.00
N GLU A 219 -11.66 15.47 -11.83
CA GLU A 219 -12.64 16.42 -12.37
C GLU A 219 -12.64 16.42 -13.91
N LEU A 220 -11.45 16.39 -14.54
CA LEU A 220 -11.31 16.26 -15.99
C LEU A 220 -11.81 14.91 -16.50
N ARG A 221 -11.66 13.81 -15.74
CA ARG A 221 -12.16 12.48 -16.12
C ARG A 221 -13.69 12.41 -16.03
N ALA A 222 -14.30 13.05 -15.03
CA ALA A 222 -15.75 13.21 -14.96
C ALA A 222 -16.29 13.99 -16.17
N LEU A 223 -15.60 15.05 -16.58
CA LEU A 223 -15.91 15.84 -17.80
C LEU A 223 -15.77 15.05 -19.12
N VAL A 224 -14.88 14.06 -19.18
CA VAL A 224 -14.66 13.23 -20.38
C VAL A 224 -15.53 11.97 -20.39
N SER A 225 -16.01 11.53 -19.22
CA SER A 225 -16.85 10.33 -19.08
C SER A 225 -18.35 10.60 -19.25
N ASP A 226 -18.77 11.87 -19.24
CA ASP A 226 -20.10 12.32 -19.69
C ASP A 226 -19.96 12.94 -21.11
N PRO A 227 -20.09 12.16 -22.20
CA PRO A 227 -20.24 12.77 -23.51
C PRO A 227 -21.55 13.58 -23.51
N PRO A 228 -21.59 14.80 -24.06
CA PRO A 228 -22.86 15.51 -24.22
C PRO A 228 -23.80 14.61 -25.01
N LEU A 229 -24.96 14.30 -24.41
CA LEU A 229 -26.06 13.65 -25.11
C LEU A 229 -26.33 14.44 -26.38
N PHE A 230 -25.86 13.90 -27.50
CA PHE A 230 -26.22 14.42 -28.81
C PHE A 230 -27.70 14.09 -28.98
N VAL A 231 -28.57 15.03 -28.63
CA VAL A 231 -29.99 14.98 -28.96
C VAL A 231 -30.08 15.29 -30.46
N PRO A 232 -30.41 14.33 -31.34
CA PRO A 232 -30.61 14.64 -32.73
C PRO A 232 -31.87 15.52 -32.81
N GLY A 233 -31.67 16.78 -33.18
CA GLY A 233 -32.76 17.70 -33.44
C GLY A 233 -33.63 17.16 -34.58
N SER A 234 -34.92 17.15 -34.32
CA SER A 234 -35.99 16.98 -35.30
C SER A 234 -35.85 17.98 -36.45
N ALA A 235 -35.76 17.48 -37.67
CA ALA A 235 -36.18 18.13 -38.90
C ALA A 235 -36.72 17.07 -39.86
#